data_AF-A0A4V6F232-F1
#
_entry.id   AF-A0A4V6F232-F1
#
_cell.length_a   1.000
_cell.length_b   1.000
_cell.length_c   1.000
_cell.angle_alpha   90.00
_cell.angle_beta   90.00
_cell.angle_gamma   90.00
#
_symmetry.space_group_name_H-M   'P 1'
#
loop_
_entity.id
_entity.type
_entity.pdbx_description
1 polymer ?
#
loop_
_entity_poly.entity_id
_entity_poly.type
_entity_poly.pdbx_seq_one_letter_code
_entity_poly.pdbx_strand_id
1 'polypeptide(L)'
;MTKLTRRGLMAMGAAVALFPMAAFAASVPAPEPGKGLIVFYRGGSTAGNAVRFDIADQNGNIVAHMQRGAVQPVSVSPGAHEFSVPDANNTSGVIDIKAGETIFIESYIDAATFAGKLQFRVVPEKRALKTIGKM
;
A
#
# COMPACT_ATOMS: atom_id res chain seq x y z
N MET A 1 -64.34 13.33 7.50
CA MET A 1 -63.37 12.22 7.64
C MET A 1 -62.32 12.36 6.56
N THR A 2 -61.13 12.88 6.88
CA THR A 2 -59.97 12.80 5.96
C THR A 2 -58.70 13.04 6.76
N LYS A 3 -58.06 11.95 7.21
CA LYS A 3 -56.74 12.01 7.85
C LYS A 3 -55.68 11.90 6.75
N LEU A 4 -54.99 13.00 6.46
CA LEU A 4 -53.84 13.02 5.56
C LEU A 4 -52.62 12.46 6.31
N THR A 5 -52.21 11.24 5.99
CA THR A 5 -51.00 10.61 6.55
C THR A 5 -49.76 11.18 5.90
N ARG A 6 -49.02 12.05 6.60
CA ARG A 6 -47.63 12.37 6.31
C ARG A 6 -46.74 11.22 6.80
N ARG A 7 -46.43 10.27 5.90
CA ARG A 7 -45.27 9.38 6.06
C ARG A 7 -44.21 9.82 5.06
N GLY A 8 -43.40 10.77 5.51
CA GLY A 8 -42.20 11.19 4.80
C GLY A 8 -41.25 11.74 5.84
N LEU A 9 -40.29 10.92 6.26
CA LEU A 9 -38.95 11.39 6.62
C LEU A 9 -38.02 10.18 6.80
N MET A 10 -37.03 10.11 5.92
CA MET A 10 -35.61 9.85 6.24
C MET A 10 -35.33 8.70 7.23
N ALA A 11 -34.89 7.57 6.68
CA ALA A 11 -33.88 6.75 7.34
C ALA A 11 -32.61 6.79 6.47
N MET A 12 -31.85 7.87 6.64
CA MET A 12 -30.50 7.98 6.11
C MET A 12 -29.65 7.00 6.92
N GLY A 13 -29.39 5.83 6.35
CA GLY A 13 -28.50 4.83 6.95
C GLY A 13 -27.09 5.39 7.00
N ALA A 14 -26.70 5.95 8.15
CA ALA A 14 -25.33 6.29 8.43
C ALA A 14 -24.54 4.98 8.58
N ALA A 15 -23.79 4.60 7.54
CA ALA A 15 -22.76 3.59 7.66
C ALA A 15 -21.69 4.10 8.63
N VAL A 16 -21.69 3.58 9.85
CA VAL A 16 -20.63 3.82 10.84
C VAL A 16 -19.39 3.10 10.32
N ALA A 17 -18.55 3.82 9.57
CA ALA A 17 -17.20 3.37 9.29
C ALA A 17 -16.41 3.47 10.61
N LEU A 18 -16.27 2.33 11.28
CA LEU A 18 -15.28 2.13 12.33
C LEU A 18 -13.89 2.24 11.70
N PHE A 19 -13.37 3.46 11.58
CA PHE A 19 -11.95 3.68 11.32
C PHE A 19 -11.22 3.53 12.66
N PRO A 20 -10.41 2.47 12.87
CA PRO A 20 -9.58 2.44 14.04
C PRO A 20 -8.39 3.38 13.84
N MET A 21 -8.33 4.32 14.79
CA MET A 21 -7.15 4.86 15.46
C MET A 21 -6.12 5.66 14.65
N ALA A 22 -6.10 6.95 14.95
CA ALA A 22 -5.05 7.87 14.61
C ALA A 22 -3.68 7.46 15.18
N ALA A 23 -2.66 7.74 14.36
CA ALA A 23 -1.35 8.29 14.72
C ALA A 23 -0.38 7.42 15.55
N PHE A 24 0.38 6.60 14.83
CA PHE A 24 1.85 6.70 14.85
C PHE A 24 2.34 6.90 13.40
N ALA A 25 1.92 8.02 12.82
CA ALA A 25 2.31 8.46 11.49
C ALA A 25 3.25 9.64 11.64
N ALA A 26 4.49 9.45 11.21
CA ALA A 26 5.24 10.56 10.64
C ALA A 26 5.48 10.37 9.12
N SER A 27 4.94 9.32 8.46
CA SER A 27 5.16 9.19 7.01
C SER A 27 4.17 8.39 6.18
N VAL A 28 3.21 7.65 6.75
CA VAL A 28 2.25 6.88 5.94
C VAL A 28 0.89 7.58 5.93
N PRO A 29 0.41 8.08 4.78
CA PRO A 29 -0.90 8.74 4.67
C PRO A 29 -2.03 7.73 4.88
N ALA A 30 -3.23 8.24 5.16
CA ALA A 30 -4.44 7.41 5.10
C ALA A 30 -4.81 7.12 3.62
N PRO A 31 -5.47 5.99 3.33
CA PRO A 31 -6.02 5.73 2.00
C PRO A 31 -7.03 6.81 1.59
N GLU A 32 -6.97 7.21 0.32
CA GLU A 32 -7.98 8.10 -0.26
C GLU A 32 -9.39 7.49 -0.17
N PRO A 33 -10.46 8.30 -0.04
CA PRO A 33 -11.82 7.79 0.00
C PRO A 33 -12.16 6.88 -1.20
N GLY A 34 -12.62 5.66 -0.93
CA GLY A 34 -12.98 4.68 -1.96
C GLY A 34 -11.81 3.96 -2.62
N LYS A 35 -10.57 4.24 -2.22
CA LYS A 35 -9.35 3.56 -2.70
C LYS A 35 -8.72 2.72 -1.61
N GLY A 36 -7.87 1.79 -2.02
CA GLY A 36 -6.91 1.14 -1.13
C GLY A 36 -5.57 1.88 -1.17
N LEU A 37 -4.75 1.69 -0.14
CA LEU A 37 -3.38 2.21 -0.07
C LEU A 37 -2.38 1.07 -0.02
N ILE A 38 -1.50 1.01 -1.02
CA ILE A 38 -0.35 0.11 -1.00
C ILE A 38 0.87 0.91 -0.60
N VAL A 39 1.55 0.49 0.46
CA VAL A 39 2.75 1.15 0.97
C VAL A 39 3.95 0.27 0.63
N PHE A 40 4.64 0.62 -0.46
CA PHE A 40 5.91 0.00 -0.79
C PHE A 40 6.99 0.59 0.10
N TYR A 41 7.79 -0.26 0.73
CA TYR A 41 8.90 0.21 1.56
C TYR A 41 10.12 -0.69 1.41
N ARG A 42 11.30 -0.13 1.62
CA ARG A 42 12.56 -0.88 1.58
C ARG A 42 13.36 -0.66 2.84
N GLY A 43 13.68 -1.76 3.52
CA GLY A 43 14.50 -1.80 4.72
C GLY A 43 15.80 -0.97 4.60
N GLY A 44 16.20 -0.34 5.70
CA GLY A 44 17.46 0.39 5.84
C GLY A 44 18.71 -0.49 5.97
N SER A 45 18.68 -1.75 5.50
CA SER A 45 19.86 -2.61 5.54
C SER A 45 21.03 -1.99 4.76
N THR A 46 22.27 -2.26 5.17
CA THR A 46 23.47 -1.85 4.42
C THR A 46 23.65 -2.65 3.13
N ALA A 47 23.00 -3.82 3.04
CA ALA A 47 23.01 -4.66 1.84
C ALA A 47 22.34 -3.94 0.66
N GLY A 48 23.09 -3.78 -0.44
CA GLY A 48 22.61 -3.13 -1.66
C GLY A 48 22.33 -1.63 -1.51
N ASN A 49 23.09 -0.91 -0.67
CA ASN A 49 22.89 0.53 -0.42
C ASN A 49 22.83 1.39 -1.70
N ALA A 50 23.59 1.02 -2.75
CA ALA A 50 23.60 1.73 -4.03
C ALA A 50 22.43 1.35 -4.97
N VAL A 51 21.66 0.30 -4.64
CA VAL A 51 20.58 -0.18 -5.50
C VAL A 51 19.41 0.80 -5.45
N ARG A 52 18.98 1.25 -6.62
CA ARG A 52 17.75 2.01 -6.84
C ARG A 52 16.96 1.33 -7.94
N PHE A 53 15.64 1.39 -7.85
CA PHE A 53 14.75 0.78 -8.83
C PHE A 53 13.37 1.42 -8.76
N ASP A 54 12.63 1.28 -9.84
CA ASP A 54 11.29 1.82 -9.96
C ASP A 54 10.26 0.69 -9.97
N ILE A 55 9.10 0.95 -9.38
CA ILE A 55 7.96 0.05 -9.42
C ILE A 55 6.97 0.61 -10.43
N ALA A 56 6.61 -0.19 -11.41
CA ALA A 56 5.61 0.11 -12.43
C ALA A 56 4.28 -0.59 -12.14
N ASP A 57 3.17 0.04 -12.51
CA ASP A 57 1.85 -0.59 -12.55
C ASP A 57 1.71 -1.50 -13.80
N GLN A 58 0.56 -2.18 -13.89
CA GLN A 58 0.19 -3.03 -15.03
C GLN A 58 0.14 -2.30 -16.40
N ASN A 59 0.05 -0.97 -16.41
CA ASN A 59 0.06 -0.16 -17.62
C ASN A 59 1.47 0.35 -17.99
N GLY A 60 2.49 0.00 -17.19
CA GLY A 60 3.87 0.46 -17.36
C GLY A 60 4.13 1.85 -16.78
N ASN A 61 3.21 2.44 -16.02
CA ASN A 61 3.44 3.72 -15.37
C ASN A 61 4.28 3.53 -14.10
N ILE A 62 5.33 4.33 -13.94
CA ILE A 62 6.11 4.33 -12.70
C ILE A 62 5.28 4.94 -11.56
N VAL A 63 5.00 4.15 -10.54
CA VAL A 63 4.19 4.54 -9.37
C VAL A 63 5.02 4.78 -8.11
N ALA A 64 6.24 4.23 -8.04
CA ALA A 64 7.10 4.41 -6.89
C ALA A 64 8.59 4.33 -7.25
N HIS A 65 9.37 5.22 -6.64
CA HIS A 65 10.83 5.22 -6.73
C HIS A 65 11.42 4.67 -5.43
N MET A 66 12.16 3.57 -5.55
CA MET A 66 12.67 2.83 -4.40
C MET A 66 14.18 3.01 -4.26
N GLN A 67 14.57 3.46 -3.08
CA GLN A 67 15.95 3.53 -2.61
C GLN A 67 16.03 2.98 -1.19
N ARG A 68 17.23 2.90 -0.61
CA ARG A 68 17.40 2.49 0.79
C ARG A 68 16.56 3.41 1.70
N GLY A 69 15.73 2.81 2.54
CA GLY A 69 14.87 3.54 3.48
C GLY A 69 13.65 4.21 2.84
N ALA A 70 13.39 3.98 1.56
CA ALA A 70 12.23 4.57 0.90
C ALA A 70 10.91 3.99 1.45
N VAL A 71 9.92 4.87 1.57
CA VAL A 71 8.53 4.56 1.87
C VAL A 71 7.69 5.30 0.84
N GLN A 72 7.00 4.56 -0.02
CA GLN A 72 6.24 5.09 -1.15
C GLN A 72 4.78 4.64 -1.03
N PRO A 73 3.89 5.52 -0.56
CA PRO A 73 2.45 5.26 -0.54
C PRO A 73 1.84 5.42 -1.94
N VAL A 74 1.08 4.41 -2.38
CA VAL A 74 0.43 4.35 -3.70
C VAL A 74 -1.06 4.07 -3.52
N SER A 75 -1.91 5.06 -3.82
CA SER A 75 -3.37 4.90 -3.78
C SER A 75 -3.86 4.22 -5.06
N VAL A 76 -4.60 3.11 -4.93
CA VAL A 76 -5.14 2.37 -6.07
C VAL A 76 -6.63 2.05 -5.90
N SER A 77 -7.32 1.81 -7.01
CA SER A 77 -8.70 1.31 -6.95
C SER A 77 -8.76 -0.06 -6.26
N PRO A 78 -9.89 -0.44 -5.65
CA PRO A 78 -10.03 -1.79 -5.12
C PRO A 78 -9.92 -2.85 -6.22
N GLY A 79 -9.32 -4.00 -5.91
CA GLY A 79 -9.13 -5.14 -6.80
C GLY A 79 -7.68 -5.63 -6.88
N ALA A 80 -7.43 -6.54 -7.82
CA ALA A 80 -6.11 -7.08 -8.10
C ALA A 80 -5.31 -6.14 -9.02
N HIS A 81 -4.11 -5.76 -8.58
CA HIS A 81 -3.16 -4.94 -9.32
C HIS A 81 -1.84 -5.68 -9.48
N GLU A 82 -1.35 -5.79 -10.70
CA GLU A 82 0.00 -6.25 -10.95
C GLU A 82 0.98 -5.07 -10.86
N PHE A 83 2.07 -5.31 -10.13
CA PHE A 83 3.20 -4.39 -10.06
C PHE A 83 4.46 -5.10 -10.48
N SER A 84 5.36 -4.38 -11.15
CA SER A 84 6.62 -4.93 -11.64
C SER A 84 7.80 -4.01 -11.40
N VAL A 85 9.02 -4.57 -11.44
CA VAL A 85 10.27 -3.82 -11.41
C VAL A 85 11.03 -4.09 -12.71
N PRO A 86 10.77 -3.27 -13.76
CA PRO A 86 11.29 -3.52 -15.09
C PRO A 86 12.82 -3.48 -15.14
N ASP A 87 13.44 -2.50 -14.48
CA ASP A 87 14.87 -2.21 -14.65
C ASP A 87 15.80 -3.08 -13.79
N ALA A 88 15.29 -3.77 -12.78
CA ALA A 88 16.13 -4.54 -11.86
C ALA A 88 16.26 -6.02 -12.26
N ASN A 89 15.13 -6.70 -12.43
CA ASN A 89 15.11 -8.15 -12.65
C ASN A 89 13.77 -8.69 -13.17
N ASN A 90 12.88 -7.84 -13.69
CA ASN A 90 11.52 -8.20 -14.13
C ASN A 90 10.70 -8.94 -13.06
N THR A 91 10.92 -8.65 -11.78
CA THR A 91 10.05 -9.17 -10.73
C THR A 91 8.67 -8.55 -10.89
N SER A 92 7.63 -9.38 -10.95
CA SER A 92 6.25 -8.91 -10.85
C SER A 92 5.50 -9.63 -9.73
N GLY A 93 4.43 -9.01 -9.25
CA GLY A 93 3.56 -9.56 -8.24
C GLY A 93 2.17 -8.96 -8.33
N VAL A 94 1.16 -9.80 -8.12
CA VAL A 94 -0.24 -9.38 -8.05
C VAL A 94 -0.61 -9.12 -6.60
N ILE A 95 -1.16 -7.94 -6.34
CA ILE A 95 -1.61 -7.50 -5.02
C ILE A 95 -3.11 -7.21 -5.11
N ASP A 96 -3.90 -7.93 -4.33
CA ASP A 96 -5.34 -7.64 -4.14
C ASP A 96 -5.52 -6.70 -2.96
N ILE A 97 -6.29 -5.63 -3.15
CA ILE A 97 -6.56 -4.63 -2.12
C ILE A 97 -8.02 -4.19 -2.11
N LYS A 98 -8.59 -3.98 -0.93
CA LYS A 98 -9.96 -3.50 -0.75
C LYS A 98 -10.01 -1.99 -0.52
N ALA A 99 -11.19 -1.41 -0.71
CA ALA A 99 -11.44 0.00 -0.38
C ALA A 99 -11.19 0.26 1.11
N GLY A 100 -10.45 1.32 1.43
CA GLY A 100 -10.07 1.69 2.79
C GLY A 100 -9.01 0.80 3.43
N GLU A 101 -8.52 -0.23 2.72
CA GLU A 101 -7.48 -1.11 3.22
C GLU A 101 -6.09 -0.47 3.01
N THR A 102 -5.17 -0.74 3.93
CA THR A 102 -3.75 -0.40 3.78
C THR A 102 -2.92 -1.66 3.84
N ILE A 103 -2.14 -1.92 2.79
CA ILE A 103 -1.26 -3.08 2.68
C ILE A 103 0.18 -2.60 2.62
N PHE A 104 1.07 -3.26 3.35
CA PHE A 104 2.49 -2.93 3.35
C PHE A 104 3.27 -3.99 2.58
N ILE A 105 4.05 -3.55 1.61
CA ILE A 105 4.88 -4.40 0.76
C ILE A 105 6.34 -4.07 1.02
N GLU A 106 7.07 -5.05 1.54
CA GLU A 106 8.52 -4.96 1.67
C GLU A 106 9.18 -5.32 0.34
N SER A 107 9.94 -4.38 -0.20
CA SER A 107 10.81 -4.56 -1.35
C SER A 107 12.23 -4.81 -0.84
N TYR A 108 12.69 -6.06 -0.93
CA TYR A 108 13.99 -6.47 -0.39
C TYR A 108 14.85 -7.13 -1.46
N ILE A 109 16.16 -7.11 -1.24
CA ILE A 109 17.13 -7.83 -2.06
C ILE A 109 17.36 -9.18 -1.40
N ASP A 110 17.04 -10.24 -2.11
CA ASP A 110 17.31 -11.59 -1.63
C ASP A 110 18.77 -11.97 -1.91
N ALA A 111 19.61 -11.79 -0.89
CA ALA A 111 21.02 -12.18 -0.92
C ALA A 111 21.21 -13.70 -1.00
N ALA A 112 20.23 -14.51 -0.61
CA ALA A 112 20.35 -15.97 -0.63
C ALA A 112 20.37 -16.54 -2.06
N THR A 113 19.82 -15.79 -3.03
CA THR A 113 19.82 -16.21 -4.44
C THR A 113 21.14 -15.96 -5.17
N PHE A 114 22.17 -15.38 -4.52
CA PHE A 114 23.46 -14.94 -5.09
C PHE A 114 23.37 -13.98 -6.30
N ALA A 115 22.18 -13.77 -6.85
CA ALA A 115 21.89 -12.93 -8.00
C ALA A 115 21.38 -11.53 -7.60
N GLY A 116 21.30 -11.22 -6.30
CA GLY A 116 20.85 -9.91 -5.81
C GLY A 116 19.45 -9.56 -6.29
N LYS A 117 18.58 -10.57 -6.47
CA LYS A 117 17.25 -10.37 -7.03
C LYS A 117 16.38 -9.58 -6.04
N LEU A 118 15.73 -8.56 -6.56
CA LEU A 118 14.64 -7.90 -5.88
C LEU A 118 13.46 -8.86 -5.70
N GLN A 119 12.78 -8.77 -4.57
CA GLN A 119 11.59 -9.54 -4.23
C GLN A 119 10.57 -8.66 -3.50
N PHE A 120 9.30 -9.01 -3.64
CA PHE A 120 8.20 -8.40 -2.90
C PHE A 120 7.66 -9.37 -1.85
N ARG A 121 7.26 -8.83 -0.71
CA ARG A 121 6.52 -9.59 0.30
C ARG A 121 5.50 -8.71 1.00
N VAL A 122 4.29 -9.23 1.17
CA VAL A 122 3.29 -8.61 2.04
C VAL A 122 3.72 -8.76 3.50
N VAL A 123 3.78 -7.64 4.23
CA VAL A 123 4.19 -7.63 5.63
C VAL A 123 3.06 -7.10 6.50
N PRO A 124 2.77 -7.74 7.66
CA PRO A 124 1.79 -7.21 8.60
C PRO A 124 2.18 -5.80 9.06
N GLU A 125 1.20 -4.90 9.14
CA GLU A 125 1.37 -3.49 9.50
C GLU A 125 2.31 -3.28 10.70
N LYS A 126 2.07 -3.98 11.82
CA LYS A 126 2.89 -3.87 13.03
C LYS A 126 4.39 -4.13 12.78
N ARG A 127 4.72 -5.05 11.87
CA ARG A 127 6.11 -5.33 11.49
C ARG A 127 6.63 -4.26 10.55
N ALA A 128 5.85 -3.88 9.53
CA ALA A 128 6.23 -2.85 8.58
C ALA A 128 6.53 -1.51 9.27
N LEU A 129 5.64 -1.03 10.13
CA LEU A 129 5.81 0.21 10.90
C LEU A 129 7.03 0.15 11.82
N LYS A 130 7.32 -1.00 12.44
CA LYS A 130 8.52 -1.18 13.25
C LYS A 130 9.79 -1.10 12.41
N THR A 131 9.79 -1.63 11.19
CA THR A 131 10.94 -1.53 10.29
C THR A 131 11.10 -0.10 9.80
N ILE A 132 10.02 0.53 9.33
CA ILE A 132 10.00 1.92 8.87
C ILE A 132 10.50 2.88 9.94
N GLY A 133 10.05 2.73 11.20
CA GLY A 133 10.50 3.56 12.32
C GLY A 133 11.96 3.36 12.74
N LYS A 134 12.68 2.41 12.14
CA LYS A 134 14.12 2.14 12.40
C LYS A 134 15.03 2.50 11.23
N MET A 135 14.47 2.92 10.09
CA MET A 135 15.23 3.32 8.90
C MET A 135 15.86 4.70 9.11
#